data_AF-A0A352EXU4-F1
#
_entry.id   AF-A0A352EXU4-F1
#
_cell.length_a   1.000
_cell.length_b   1.000
_cell.length_c   1.000
_cell.angle_alpha   90.00
_cell.angle_beta   90.00
_cell.angle_gamma   90.00
#
_symmetry.space_group_name_H-M   'P 1'
#
loop_
_entity.id
_entity.type
_entity.pdbx_description
1 polymer ?
#
loop_
_entity_poly.entity_id
_entity_poly.type
_entity_poly.pdbx_seq_one_letter_code
_entity_poly.pdbx_strand_id
1 'polypeptide(L)'
;MQQNQDQQRAEQQRRLELERQQQQQNQQNGDWQRRQQQQTQQNSDWQRRQREQQQQDSWRRQQSTGTYSDRTNNNQQRDWRRYQEQRASQYRQEQYRQQSWASQRQRELEQQRRRAQLAYQQRYLQRIRQDQLRLQNWQYNDYGPNNYRYNRGGSYYETNRYGAQMLQQAVNSGYSEGFQAGQADRQDGWAFGPQDAIGYQDASYGYNAYYVDMNEYQYYFREGFNRGYEDGYYSRSQYGRYSNGTGSVLSAILQTILNLQLVN
;
A
#
# COMPACT_ATOMS: atom_id res chain seq x y z
N MET A 1 -0.29 -49.63 34.92
CA MET A 1 -1.53 -48.81 34.97
C MET A 1 -1.27 -47.31 35.22
N GLN A 2 -0.17 -46.90 35.86
CA GLN A 2 0.16 -45.47 36.09
C GLN A 2 0.42 -44.66 34.80
N GLN A 3 1.11 -45.24 33.81
CA GLN A 3 1.55 -44.55 32.59
C GLN A 3 0.41 -44.05 31.68
N ASN A 4 -0.74 -44.73 31.68
CA ASN A 4 -1.92 -44.32 30.91
C ASN A 4 -2.64 -43.09 31.51
N GLN A 5 -2.53 -42.89 32.83
CA GLN A 5 -3.18 -41.76 33.52
C GLN A 5 -2.44 -40.44 33.26
N ASP A 6 -1.11 -40.47 33.16
CA ASP A 6 -0.32 -39.27 32.89
C ASP A 6 -0.45 -38.79 31.44
N GLN A 7 -0.57 -39.72 30.48
CA GLN A 7 -0.84 -39.37 29.08
C GLN A 7 -2.22 -38.73 28.90
N GLN A 8 -3.26 -39.27 29.55
CA GLN A 8 -4.61 -38.69 29.49
C GLN A 8 -4.65 -37.27 30.08
N ARG A 9 -3.95 -37.02 31.20
CA ARG A 9 -3.88 -35.67 31.81
C ARG A 9 -3.15 -34.67 30.91
N ALA A 10 -2.07 -35.09 30.26
CA ALA A 10 -1.31 -34.24 29.34
C ALA A 10 -2.10 -33.89 28.06
N GLU A 11 -2.91 -34.82 27.54
CA GLU A 11 -3.84 -34.53 26.44
C GLU A 11 -4.96 -33.58 26.86
N GLN A 12 -5.52 -33.76 28.05
CA GLN A 12 -6.58 -32.91 28.58
C GLN A 12 -6.09 -31.47 28.78
N GLN A 13 -4.88 -31.29 29.30
CA GLN A 13 -4.25 -29.96 29.45
C GLN A 13 -4.01 -29.29 28.09
N ARG A 14 -3.48 -30.02 27.11
CA ARG A 14 -3.30 -29.48 25.74
C ARG A 14 -4.61 -29.05 25.09
N ARG A 15 -5.68 -29.82 25.31
CA ARG A 15 -7.01 -29.51 24.79
C ARG A 15 -7.56 -28.23 25.40
N LEU A 16 -7.45 -28.09 26.73
CA LEU A 16 -7.85 -26.88 27.46
C LEU A 16 -7.06 -25.64 27.04
N GLU A 17 -5.76 -25.80 26.77
CA GLU A 17 -4.90 -24.71 26.33
C GLU A 17 -5.22 -24.26 24.89
N LEU A 18 -5.46 -25.21 23.97
CA LEU A 18 -5.97 -24.95 22.62
C LEU A 18 -7.33 -24.24 22.66
N GLU A 19 -8.22 -24.68 23.53
CA GLU A 19 -9.57 -24.11 23.67
C GLU A 19 -9.52 -22.69 24.25
N ARG A 20 -8.62 -22.42 25.21
CA ARG A 20 -8.34 -21.06 25.70
C ARG A 20 -7.74 -20.16 24.62
N GLN A 21 -6.81 -20.68 23.84
CA GLN A 21 -6.15 -19.92 22.77
C GLN A 21 -7.14 -19.58 21.64
N GLN A 22 -8.05 -20.51 21.33
CA GLN A 22 -9.11 -20.31 20.36
C GLN A 22 -10.19 -19.34 20.89
N GLN A 23 -10.53 -19.37 22.18
CA GLN A 23 -11.40 -18.38 22.81
C GLN A 23 -10.78 -16.97 22.80
N GLN A 24 -9.47 -16.83 23.08
CA GLN A 24 -8.79 -15.54 23.00
C GLN A 24 -8.77 -14.98 21.57
N GLN A 25 -8.56 -15.82 20.56
CA GLN A 25 -8.66 -15.41 19.16
C GLN A 25 -10.09 -14.97 18.78
N ASN A 26 -11.12 -15.70 19.22
CA ASN A 26 -12.51 -15.34 18.94
C ASN A 26 -12.94 -14.04 19.64
N GLN A 27 -12.46 -13.79 20.87
CA GLN A 27 -12.72 -12.54 21.58
C GLN A 27 -12.02 -11.35 20.89
N GLN A 28 -10.76 -11.50 20.45
CA GLN A 28 -10.06 -10.47 19.67
C GLN A 28 -10.77 -10.19 18.33
N ASN A 29 -11.26 -11.22 17.64
CA ASN A 29 -12.04 -11.05 16.40
C ASN A 29 -13.37 -10.33 16.63
N GLY A 30 -14.06 -10.62 17.74
CA GLY A 30 -15.36 -10.01 18.08
C GLY A 30 -15.25 -8.52 18.43
N ASP A 31 -14.23 -8.13 19.20
CA ASP A 31 -13.96 -6.72 19.51
C ASP A 31 -13.53 -5.94 18.27
N TRP A 32 -12.81 -6.60 17.35
CA TRP A 32 -12.41 -6.02 16.07
C TRP A 32 -13.63 -5.77 15.17
N GLN A 33 -14.58 -6.73 15.08
CA GLN A 33 -15.83 -6.56 14.34
C GLN A 33 -16.74 -5.46 14.92
N ARG A 34 -16.85 -5.34 16.26
CA ARG A 34 -17.62 -4.25 16.89
C ARG A 34 -17.03 -2.87 16.61
N ARG A 35 -15.70 -2.73 16.68
CA ARG A 35 -15.01 -1.48 16.32
C ARG A 35 -15.20 -1.14 14.85
N GLN A 36 -15.19 -2.15 13.98
CA GLN A 36 -15.44 -1.99 12.55
C GLN A 36 -16.87 -1.54 12.24
N GLN A 37 -17.89 -2.08 12.93
CA GLN A 37 -19.29 -1.65 12.77
C GLN A 37 -19.51 -0.20 13.23
N GLN A 38 -18.93 0.20 14.37
CA GLN A 38 -19.03 1.59 14.85
C GLN A 38 -18.34 2.58 13.91
N GLN A 39 -17.20 2.21 13.30
CA GLN A 39 -16.54 3.05 12.29
C GLN A 39 -17.29 3.07 10.94
N THR A 40 -17.96 1.98 10.55
CA THR A 40 -18.73 1.91 9.29
C THR A 40 -19.96 2.83 9.33
N GLN A 41 -20.62 2.94 10.49
CA GLN A 41 -21.72 3.89 10.69
C GLN A 41 -21.24 5.35 10.60
N GLN A 42 -20.11 5.69 11.25
CA GLN A 42 -19.51 7.03 11.12
C GLN A 42 -19.07 7.36 9.68
N ASN A 43 -18.59 6.37 8.92
CA ASN A 43 -18.15 6.55 7.53
C ASN A 43 -19.33 6.77 6.55
N SER A 44 -20.49 6.18 6.84
CA SER A 44 -21.70 6.35 6.03
C SER A 44 -22.25 7.78 6.11
N ASP A 45 -22.23 8.38 7.31
CA ASP A 45 -22.57 9.79 7.53
C ASP A 45 -21.55 10.76 6.93
N TRP A 46 -20.30 10.34 6.77
CA TRP A 46 -19.25 11.13 6.12
C TRP A 46 -19.35 11.09 4.59
N GLN A 47 -19.65 9.93 4.02
CA GLN A 47 -19.91 9.77 2.58
C GLN A 47 -21.15 10.54 2.10
N ARG A 48 -22.17 10.66 2.96
CA ARG A 48 -23.36 11.48 2.66
C ARG A 48 -23.00 12.96 2.56
N ARG A 49 -22.20 13.47 3.50
CA ARG A 49 -21.67 14.86 3.49
C ARG A 49 -20.70 15.14 2.34
N GLN A 50 -19.90 14.16 1.92
CA GLN A 50 -19.03 14.27 0.73
C GLN A 50 -19.82 14.41 -0.57
N ARG A 51 -20.92 13.65 -0.73
CA ARG A 51 -21.80 13.78 -1.92
C ARG A 51 -22.47 15.14 -2.00
N GLU A 52 -22.85 15.71 -0.85
CA GLU A 52 -23.40 17.06 -0.76
C GLU A 52 -22.35 18.14 -1.14
N GLN A 53 -21.08 17.97 -0.74
CA GLN A 53 -20.00 18.89 -1.14
C GLN A 53 -19.55 18.75 -2.59
N GLN A 54 -19.44 17.53 -3.13
CA GLN A 54 -19.06 17.31 -4.54
C GLN A 54 -20.09 17.88 -5.52
N GLN A 55 -21.38 17.86 -5.16
CA GLN A 55 -22.41 18.55 -5.95
C GLN A 55 -22.17 20.08 -5.95
N GLN A 56 -21.76 20.67 -4.83
CA GLN A 56 -21.41 22.09 -4.72
C GLN A 56 -20.13 22.48 -5.48
N ASP A 57 -19.10 21.63 -5.48
CA ASP A 57 -17.83 21.92 -6.18
C ASP A 57 -17.94 21.78 -7.71
N SER A 58 -18.83 20.93 -8.22
CA SER A 58 -19.08 20.84 -9.67
C SER A 58 -19.67 22.15 -10.24
N TRP A 59 -20.49 22.85 -9.46
CA TRP A 59 -21.03 24.17 -9.80
C TRP A 59 -19.97 25.27 -9.85
N ARG A 60 -18.88 25.16 -9.06
CA ARG A 60 -17.78 26.15 -9.05
C ARG A 60 -16.74 25.91 -10.15
N ARG A 61 -16.51 24.67 -10.55
CA ARG A 61 -15.48 24.33 -11.55
C ARG A 61 -15.85 24.79 -12.97
N GLN A 62 -17.14 24.97 -13.29
CA GLN A 62 -17.59 25.51 -14.57
C GLN A 62 -17.31 27.01 -14.77
N GLN A 63 -16.92 27.76 -13.73
CA GLN A 63 -16.63 29.21 -13.83
C GLN A 63 -15.13 29.56 -13.85
N SER A 64 -14.22 28.61 -13.64
CA SER A 64 -12.78 28.89 -13.53
C SER A 64 -12.00 28.35 -14.73
N THR A 65 -12.24 28.96 -15.89
CA THR A 65 -11.32 28.91 -17.03
C THR A 65 -10.76 30.32 -17.22
N GLY A 66 -9.57 30.58 -16.69
CA GLY A 66 -8.91 31.87 -16.91
C GLY A 66 -7.83 32.24 -15.90
N THR A 67 -6.59 32.17 -16.37
CA THR A 67 -5.48 33.07 -16.04
C THR A 67 -4.72 32.84 -14.73
N TYR A 68 -3.51 32.33 -14.90
CA TYR A 68 -2.45 32.14 -13.91
C TYR A 68 -1.64 33.44 -13.77
N SER A 69 -1.76 34.18 -12.67
CA SER A 69 -0.76 35.17 -12.19
C SER A 69 -1.18 35.80 -10.84
N ASP A 70 -0.25 35.75 -9.88
CA ASP A 70 0.01 36.76 -8.82
C ASP A 70 -1.00 37.07 -7.68
N ARG A 71 -1.55 36.06 -7.00
CA ARG A 71 -2.16 36.25 -5.65
C ARG A 71 -1.89 35.08 -4.69
N THR A 72 -0.65 34.62 -4.65
CA THR A 72 -0.30 33.21 -4.41
C THR A 72 -0.11 32.76 -2.95
N ASN A 73 0.29 33.60 -2.00
CA ASN A 73 0.86 33.05 -0.75
C ASN A 73 -0.16 32.55 0.31
N ASN A 74 -1.31 33.21 0.51
CA ASN A 74 -2.27 32.86 1.58
C ASN A 74 -3.33 31.81 1.16
N ASN A 75 -3.66 31.73 -0.13
CA ASN A 75 -4.57 30.72 -0.66
C ASN A 75 -3.88 29.37 -0.89
N GLN A 76 -2.60 29.35 -1.33
CA GLN A 76 -1.83 28.11 -1.50
C GLN A 76 -1.74 27.30 -0.20
N GLN A 77 -1.59 27.97 0.95
CA GLN A 77 -1.47 27.30 2.24
C GLN A 77 -2.80 26.70 2.74
N ARG A 78 -3.95 27.31 2.38
CA ARG A 78 -5.29 26.76 2.65
C ARG A 78 -5.63 25.59 1.73
N ASP A 79 -5.26 25.67 0.46
CA ASP A 79 -5.51 24.60 -0.52
C ASP A 79 -4.66 23.37 -0.22
N TRP A 80 -3.42 23.57 0.21
CA TRP A 80 -2.50 22.48 0.51
C TRP A 80 -2.98 21.59 1.68
N ARG A 81 -3.48 22.18 2.77
CA ARG A 81 -4.07 21.40 3.89
C ARG A 81 -5.27 20.57 3.43
N ARG A 82 -6.11 21.12 2.54
CA ARG A 82 -7.24 20.38 1.96
C ARG A 82 -6.77 19.20 1.11
N TYR A 83 -5.75 19.38 0.27
CA TYR A 83 -5.17 18.28 -0.51
C TYR A 83 -4.58 17.19 0.39
N GLN A 84 -3.94 17.57 1.49
CA GLN A 84 -3.45 16.59 2.45
C GLN A 84 -4.55 15.80 3.15
N GLU A 85 -5.59 16.47 3.63
CA GLU A 85 -6.72 15.81 4.27
C GLU A 85 -7.39 14.83 3.29
N GLN A 86 -7.53 15.22 2.02
CA GLN A 86 -8.02 14.36 0.96
C GLN A 86 -7.11 13.14 0.74
N ARG A 87 -5.80 13.33 0.60
CA ARG A 87 -4.82 12.24 0.42
C ARG A 87 -4.80 11.28 1.61
N ALA A 88 -4.82 11.81 2.84
CA ALA A 88 -4.88 11.00 4.05
C ALA A 88 -6.20 10.23 4.16
N SER A 89 -7.32 10.83 3.74
CA SER A 89 -8.62 10.16 3.67
C SER A 89 -8.63 9.03 2.64
N GLN A 90 -8.12 9.28 1.43
CA GLN A 90 -7.97 8.27 0.38
C GLN A 90 -7.10 7.11 0.86
N TYR A 91 -5.97 7.41 1.51
CA TYR A 91 -5.09 6.40 2.08
C TYR A 91 -5.84 5.53 3.10
N ARG A 92 -6.54 6.15 4.07
CA ARG A 92 -7.35 5.42 5.06
C ARG A 92 -8.41 4.54 4.41
N GLN A 93 -9.09 5.03 3.39
CA GLN A 93 -10.11 4.26 2.66
C GLN A 93 -9.52 3.03 1.99
N GLU A 94 -8.34 3.16 1.38
CA GLU A 94 -7.61 2.05 0.77
C GLU A 94 -7.26 0.97 1.81
N GLN A 95 -6.82 1.39 3.01
CA GLN A 95 -6.48 0.45 4.10
C GLN A 95 -7.68 -0.41 4.53
N TYR A 96 -8.87 0.17 4.62
CA TYR A 96 -10.08 -0.60 4.94
C TYR A 96 -10.44 -1.58 3.84
N ARG A 97 -10.29 -1.17 2.57
CA ARG A 97 -10.49 -2.08 1.43
C ARG A 97 -9.53 -3.26 1.55
N GLN A 98 -8.25 -3.02 1.80
CA GLN A 98 -7.20 -4.04 1.94
C GLN A 98 -7.53 -5.16 2.92
N GLN A 99 -7.97 -4.79 4.13
CA GLN A 99 -8.21 -5.77 5.19
C GLN A 99 -9.35 -6.74 4.87
N SER A 100 -10.41 -6.28 4.21
CA SER A 100 -11.58 -7.12 3.93
C SER A 100 -11.28 -8.20 2.88
N TRP A 101 -10.58 -7.85 1.80
CA TRP A 101 -10.27 -8.83 0.74
C TRP A 101 -9.06 -9.71 1.08
N ALA A 102 -8.12 -9.25 1.92
CA ALA A 102 -6.97 -10.05 2.34
C ALA A 102 -7.36 -11.37 3.01
N SER A 103 -8.38 -11.36 3.88
CA SER A 103 -8.87 -12.57 4.54
C SER A 103 -9.53 -13.56 3.57
N GLN A 104 -10.22 -13.06 2.55
CA GLN A 104 -10.79 -13.91 1.51
C GLN A 104 -9.69 -14.55 0.68
N ARG A 105 -8.73 -13.75 0.20
CA ARG A 105 -7.58 -14.23 -0.58
C ARG A 105 -6.75 -15.24 0.20
N GLN A 106 -6.59 -15.07 1.51
CA GLN A 106 -5.89 -16.04 2.34
C GLN A 106 -6.53 -17.43 2.24
N ARG A 107 -7.86 -17.53 2.35
CA ARG A 107 -8.58 -18.80 2.23
C ARG A 107 -8.41 -19.42 0.83
N GLU A 108 -8.45 -18.60 -0.21
CA GLU A 108 -8.23 -19.05 -1.59
C GLU A 108 -6.83 -19.63 -1.78
N LEU A 109 -5.79 -18.96 -1.26
CA LEU A 109 -4.41 -19.45 -1.31
C LEU A 109 -4.24 -20.74 -0.51
N GLU A 110 -4.88 -20.86 0.65
CA GLU A 110 -4.88 -22.09 1.47
C GLU A 110 -5.53 -23.27 0.71
N GLN A 111 -6.69 -23.05 0.09
CA GLN A 111 -7.38 -24.06 -0.72
C GLN A 111 -6.55 -24.51 -1.92
N GLN A 112 -5.93 -23.55 -2.63
CA GLN A 112 -5.05 -23.80 -3.76
C GLN A 112 -3.66 -24.34 -3.34
N ARG A 113 -3.41 -24.48 -2.03
CA ARG A 113 -2.12 -24.90 -1.44
C ARG A 113 -0.93 -24.01 -1.86
N ARG A 114 -1.18 -22.73 -2.13
CA ARG A 114 -0.19 -21.72 -2.51
C ARG A 114 0.58 -21.19 -1.30
N ARG A 115 1.42 -22.06 -0.73
CA ARG A 115 2.09 -21.84 0.56
C ARG A 115 3.09 -20.70 0.49
N ALA A 116 3.88 -20.60 -0.58
CA ALA A 116 4.86 -19.54 -0.72
C ALA A 116 4.16 -18.19 -0.90
N GLN A 117 3.10 -18.15 -1.71
CA GLN A 117 2.33 -16.93 -1.93
C GLN A 117 1.56 -16.48 -0.69
N LEU A 118 1.07 -17.43 0.12
CA LEU A 118 0.49 -17.15 1.42
C LEU A 118 1.51 -16.52 2.37
N ALA A 119 2.73 -17.07 2.44
CA ALA A 119 3.80 -16.52 3.26
C ALA A 119 4.21 -15.10 2.81
N TYR A 120 4.29 -14.86 1.50
CA TYR A 120 4.51 -13.52 0.95
C TYR A 120 3.39 -12.55 1.36
N GLN A 121 2.12 -12.95 1.20
CA GLN A 121 0.97 -12.12 1.58
C GLN A 121 1.02 -11.73 3.06
N GLN A 122 1.33 -12.66 3.95
CA GLN A 122 1.43 -12.38 5.38
C GLN A 122 2.53 -11.35 5.69
N ARG A 123 3.71 -11.50 5.06
CA ARG A 123 4.82 -10.54 5.20
C ARG A 123 4.47 -9.16 4.67
N TYR A 124 3.80 -9.08 3.51
CA TYR A 124 3.33 -7.82 2.94
C TYR A 124 2.39 -7.09 3.90
N LEU A 125 1.36 -7.77 4.39
CA LEU A 125 0.36 -7.19 5.31
C LEU A 125 0.98 -6.78 6.64
N GLN A 126 1.95 -7.55 7.16
CA GLN A 126 2.68 -7.17 8.37
C GLN A 126 3.45 -5.86 8.18
N ARG A 127 4.14 -5.71 7.03
CA ARG A 127 4.88 -4.48 6.71
C ARG A 127 3.97 -3.29 6.50
N ILE A 128 2.82 -3.46 5.86
CA ILE A 128 1.78 -2.43 5.77
C ILE A 128 1.35 -1.99 7.16
N ARG A 129 1.07 -2.93 8.08
CA ARG A 129 0.70 -2.60 9.47
C ARG A 129 1.81 -1.84 10.22
N GLN A 130 3.06 -2.23 10.02
CA GLN A 130 4.21 -1.52 10.61
C GLN A 130 4.32 -0.09 10.06
N ASP A 131 4.13 0.08 8.75
CA ASP A 131 4.18 1.39 8.11
C ASP A 131 3.03 2.30 8.60
N GLN A 132 1.83 1.75 8.83
CA GLN A 132 0.72 2.47 9.44
C GLN A 132 1.07 3.03 10.84
N LEU A 133 1.76 2.25 11.68
CA LEU A 133 2.18 2.69 13.01
C LEU A 133 3.20 3.83 12.91
N ARG A 134 4.14 3.73 11.96
CA ARG A 134 5.13 4.78 11.69
C ARG A 134 4.47 6.10 11.26
N LEU A 135 3.41 6.00 10.45
CA LEU A 135 2.71 7.16 9.90
C LEU A 135 1.80 7.88 10.89
N GLN A 136 1.33 7.21 11.96
CA GLN A 136 0.50 7.86 13.00
C GLN A 136 1.20 9.03 13.70
N ASN A 137 2.52 8.95 13.84
CA ASN A 137 3.33 9.97 14.51
C ASN A 137 4.12 10.83 13.52
N TRP A 138 3.86 10.70 12.22
CA TRP A 138 4.65 11.39 11.21
C TRP A 138 4.28 12.87 11.14
N GLN A 139 5.27 13.74 11.34
CA GLN A 139 5.11 15.18 11.24
C GLN A 139 5.50 15.67 9.85
N TYR A 140 4.65 16.54 9.29
CA TYR A 140 4.95 17.24 8.06
C TYR A 140 5.97 18.37 8.32
N ASN A 141 6.98 18.48 7.46
CA ASN A 141 7.77 19.70 7.36
C ASN A 141 7.52 20.38 6.01
N ASP A 142 7.71 21.68 5.90
CA ASP A 142 7.62 22.39 4.62
C ASP A 142 8.92 22.23 3.83
N TYR A 143 8.84 21.95 2.54
CA TYR A 143 9.94 21.34 1.78
C TYR A 143 10.35 22.08 0.50
N GLY A 144 9.91 23.33 0.33
CA GLY A 144 10.41 24.21 -0.72
C GLY A 144 9.80 24.00 -2.12
N PRO A 145 10.32 24.70 -3.14
CA PRO A 145 9.68 24.82 -4.44
C PRO A 145 9.69 23.50 -5.24
N ASN A 146 8.74 23.39 -6.17
CA ASN A 146 8.74 22.32 -7.18
C ASN A 146 9.91 22.54 -8.13
N ASN A 147 10.93 21.69 -8.04
CA ASN A 147 12.17 21.78 -8.81
C ASN A 147 12.47 20.50 -9.61
N TYR A 148 11.53 19.55 -9.63
CA TYR A 148 11.60 18.33 -10.42
C TYR A 148 10.37 18.19 -11.29
N ARG A 149 10.58 17.64 -12.49
CA ARG A 149 9.55 17.23 -13.43
C ARG A 149 9.67 15.74 -13.69
N TYR A 150 8.55 15.05 -13.82
CA TYR A 150 8.47 13.63 -14.15
C TYR A 150 7.41 13.39 -15.22
N ASN A 151 7.53 12.28 -15.95
CA ASN A 151 6.61 11.93 -17.03
C ASN A 151 5.72 10.75 -16.67
N ARG A 152 4.40 10.92 -16.82
CA ARG A 152 3.43 9.84 -16.71
C ARG A 152 2.44 9.87 -17.87
N GLY A 153 2.36 8.76 -18.60
CA GLY A 153 1.39 8.61 -19.70
C GLY A 153 1.51 9.67 -20.79
N GLY A 154 2.72 10.19 -21.04
CA GLY A 154 2.97 11.25 -22.03
C GLY A 154 2.77 12.68 -21.50
N SER A 155 2.24 12.85 -20.29
CA SER A 155 2.09 14.16 -19.64
C SER A 155 3.22 14.41 -18.64
N TYR A 156 3.63 15.68 -18.52
CA TYR A 156 4.61 16.10 -17.53
C TYR A 156 3.95 16.68 -16.29
N TYR A 157 4.49 16.31 -15.14
CA TYR A 157 4.06 16.76 -13.83
C TYR A 157 5.27 17.26 -13.04
N GLU A 158 5.04 18.12 -12.07
CA GLU A 158 6.11 18.74 -11.28
C GLU A 158 5.96 18.41 -9.80
N THR A 159 7.09 18.31 -9.11
CA THR A 159 7.16 18.06 -7.67
C THR A 159 8.47 18.59 -7.11
N ASN A 160 8.59 18.60 -5.78
CA ASN A 160 9.82 18.98 -5.10
C ASN A 160 10.77 17.77 -4.97
N ARG A 161 11.96 18.01 -4.43
CA ARG A 161 12.98 16.95 -4.19
C ARG A 161 12.44 15.74 -3.42
N TYR A 162 11.55 15.96 -2.46
CA TYR A 162 11.00 14.90 -1.61
C TYR A 162 9.94 14.07 -2.35
N GLY A 163 9.16 14.70 -3.23
CA GLY A 163 8.28 14.00 -4.14
C GLY A 163 9.05 13.15 -5.15
N ALA A 164 10.11 13.70 -5.73
CA ALA A 164 11.00 12.94 -6.61
C ALA A 164 11.60 11.71 -5.89
N GLN A 165 12.09 11.88 -4.66
CA GLN A 165 12.58 10.79 -3.82
C GLN A 165 11.48 9.77 -3.50
N MET A 166 10.27 10.22 -3.20
CA MET A 166 9.12 9.34 -2.96
C MET A 166 8.77 8.51 -4.19
N LEU A 167 8.82 9.08 -5.39
CA LEU A 167 8.59 8.33 -6.63
C LEU A 167 9.68 7.30 -6.89
N GLN A 168 10.95 7.65 -6.63
CA GLN A 168 12.05 6.69 -6.70
C GLN A 168 11.89 5.55 -5.69
N GLN A 169 11.46 5.87 -4.47
CA GLN A 169 11.11 4.89 -3.44
C GLN A 169 9.95 4.00 -3.89
N ALA A 170 8.90 4.57 -4.51
CA ALA A 170 7.76 3.80 -5.02
C ALA A 170 8.24 2.70 -5.98
N VAL A 171 9.05 3.07 -6.98
CA VAL A 171 9.61 2.12 -7.97
C VAL A 171 10.45 1.04 -7.29
N ASN A 172 11.34 1.41 -6.36
CA ASN A 172 12.22 0.45 -5.69
C ASN A 172 11.45 -0.48 -4.74
N SER A 173 10.54 0.05 -3.93
CA SER A 173 9.64 -0.73 -3.09
C SER A 173 8.82 -1.69 -3.95
N GLY A 174 8.24 -1.20 -5.03
CA GLY A 174 7.52 -1.99 -6.02
C GLY A 174 8.36 -3.16 -6.53
N TYR A 175 9.58 -2.89 -7.01
CA TYR A 175 10.48 -3.93 -7.49
C TYR A 175 10.80 -4.99 -6.43
N SER A 176 11.10 -4.56 -5.19
CA SER A 176 11.37 -5.48 -4.10
C SER A 176 10.17 -6.39 -3.79
N GLU A 177 8.97 -5.83 -3.76
CA GLU A 177 7.74 -6.59 -3.54
C GLU A 177 7.39 -7.52 -4.70
N GLY A 178 7.57 -7.04 -5.92
CA GLY A 178 7.37 -7.81 -7.14
C GLY A 178 8.29 -9.02 -7.17
N PHE A 179 9.57 -8.82 -6.86
CA PHE A 179 10.56 -9.90 -6.85
C PHE A 179 10.20 -11.00 -5.86
N GLN A 180 9.78 -10.64 -4.65
CA GLN A 180 9.32 -11.61 -3.66
C GLN A 180 8.06 -12.36 -4.11
N ALA A 181 7.08 -11.66 -4.71
CA ALA A 181 5.88 -12.27 -5.24
C ALA A 181 6.17 -13.22 -6.40
N GLY A 182 7.03 -12.83 -7.35
CA GLY A 182 7.43 -13.67 -8.48
C GLY A 182 8.16 -14.93 -8.02
N GLN A 183 9.04 -14.81 -7.01
CA GLN A 183 9.67 -15.98 -6.39
C GLN A 183 8.66 -16.91 -5.72
N ALA A 184 7.66 -16.37 -5.03
CA ALA A 184 6.62 -17.15 -4.38
C ALA A 184 5.77 -17.91 -5.40
N ASP A 185 5.33 -17.24 -6.48
CA ASP A 185 4.56 -17.86 -7.56
C ASP A 185 5.35 -18.96 -8.25
N ARG A 186 6.65 -18.73 -8.49
CA ARG A 186 7.55 -19.77 -9.03
C ARG A 186 7.66 -20.97 -8.08
N GLN A 187 7.83 -20.74 -6.78
CA GLN A 187 7.94 -21.81 -5.77
C GLN A 187 6.67 -22.64 -5.68
N ASP A 188 5.51 -22.01 -5.83
CA ASP A 188 4.21 -22.68 -5.85
C ASP A 188 3.92 -23.36 -7.21
N GLY A 189 4.79 -23.19 -8.22
CA GLY A 189 4.54 -23.69 -9.59
C GLY A 189 3.39 -22.98 -10.29
N TRP A 190 3.05 -21.76 -9.86
CA TRP A 190 1.95 -20.98 -10.38
C TRP A 190 2.31 -20.29 -11.70
N ALA A 191 1.29 -20.04 -12.53
CA ALA A 191 1.48 -19.30 -13.79
C ALA A 191 1.96 -17.87 -13.54
N PHE A 192 2.63 -17.30 -14.53
CA PHE A 192 3.06 -15.90 -14.49
C PHE A 192 1.83 -14.96 -14.42
N GLY A 193 1.71 -14.17 -13.35
CA GLY A 193 0.57 -13.27 -13.13
C GLY A 193 0.84 -12.23 -12.05
N PRO A 194 1.64 -11.17 -12.31
CA PRO A 194 1.93 -10.14 -11.31
C PRO A 194 0.68 -9.45 -10.77
N GLN A 195 -0.36 -9.31 -11.59
CA GLN A 195 -1.60 -8.61 -11.23
C GLN A 195 -2.43 -9.32 -10.16
N ASP A 196 -2.19 -10.62 -9.97
CA ASP A 196 -2.89 -11.43 -8.97
C ASP A 196 -2.28 -11.26 -7.57
N ALA A 197 -1.06 -10.75 -7.48
CA ALA A 197 -0.32 -10.59 -6.25
C ALA A 197 -0.88 -9.45 -5.38
N ILE A 198 -0.93 -9.66 -4.06
CA ILE A 198 -1.50 -8.66 -3.14
C ILE A 198 -0.78 -7.32 -3.22
N GLY A 199 0.55 -7.33 -3.32
CA GLY A 199 1.35 -6.13 -3.44
C GLY A 199 1.08 -5.34 -4.72
N TYR A 200 0.72 -5.99 -5.84
CA TYR A 200 0.37 -5.29 -7.08
C TYR A 200 -1.00 -4.61 -6.98
N GLN A 201 -1.99 -5.34 -6.46
CA GLN A 201 -3.35 -4.84 -6.31
C GLN A 201 -3.37 -3.65 -5.35
N ASP A 202 -2.67 -3.77 -4.23
CA ASP A 202 -2.56 -2.73 -3.23
C ASP A 202 -1.65 -1.56 -3.67
N ALA A 203 -0.39 -1.85 -4.00
CA ALA A 203 0.63 -0.89 -4.42
C ALA A 203 0.87 0.29 -3.46
N SER A 204 0.55 0.15 -2.16
CA SER A 204 0.61 1.24 -1.19
C SER A 204 1.78 1.18 -0.22
N TYR A 205 2.56 0.09 -0.21
CA TYR A 205 3.65 -0.09 0.73
C TYR A 205 4.73 1.00 0.61
N GLY A 206 4.96 1.74 1.70
CA GLY A 206 5.92 2.85 1.78
C GLY A 206 5.34 4.22 1.44
N TYR A 207 4.06 4.31 1.08
CA TYR A 207 3.39 5.58 0.80
C TYR A 207 3.11 6.35 2.10
N ASN A 208 3.40 7.65 2.10
CA ASN A 208 3.20 8.51 3.28
C ASN A 208 2.27 9.72 3.06
N ALA A 209 1.61 9.87 1.90
CA ALA A 209 0.62 10.92 1.60
C ALA A 209 1.11 12.38 1.51
N TYR A 210 2.41 12.66 1.73
CA TYR A 210 2.88 14.03 1.86
C TYR A 210 3.31 14.71 0.56
N TYR A 211 3.90 13.98 -0.40
CA TYR A 211 4.61 14.62 -1.52
C TYR A 211 3.98 14.39 -2.88
N VAL A 212 3.53 13.17 -3.16
CA VAL A 212 2.80 12.84 -4.39
C VAL A 212 1.44 12.26 -4.06
N ASP A 213 0.51 12.35 -5.01
CA ASP A 213 -0.80 11.72 -4.88
C ASP A 213 -0.69 10.19 -4.87
N MET A 214 -1.62 9.53 -4.18
CA MET A 214 -1.64 8.07 -4.01
C MET A 214 -1.64 7.34 -5.36
N ASN A 215 -2.45 7.82 -6.30
CA ASN A 215 -2.54 7.22 -7.64
C ASN A 215 -1.22 7.30 -8.39
N GLU A 216 -0.44 8.36 -8.17
CA GLU A 216 0.87 8.56 -8.78
C GLU A 216 1.89 7.59 -8.18
N TYR A 217 1.91 7.50 -6.84
CA TYR A 217 2.74 6.55 -6.12
C TYR A 217 2.47 5.11 -6.57
N GLN A 218 1.20 4.70 -6.56
CA GLN A 218 0.80 3.35 -6.92
C GLN A 218 1.10 3.01 -8.39
N TYR A 219 1.02 3.98 -9.30
CA TYR A 219 1.41 3.79 -10.70
C TYR A 219 2.89 3.38 -10.81
N TYR A 220 3.78 4.17 -10.22
CA TYR A 220 5.21 3.89 -10.27
C TYR A 220 5.64 2.70 -9.42
N PHE A 221 4.93 2.43 -8.33
CA PHE A 221 5.09 1.20 -7.57
C PHE A 221 4.83 -0.01 -8.48
N ARG A 222 3.72 -0.01 -9.24
CA ARG A 222 3.40 -1.11 -10.17
C ARG A 222 4.40 -1.24 -11.30
N GLU A 223 4.96 -0.13 -11.80
CA GLU A 223 6.06 -0.16 -12.77
C GLU A 223 7.28 -0.91 -12.22
N GLY A 224 7.69 -0.60 -10.99
CA GLY A 224 8.73 -1.36 -10.30
C GLY A 224 8.34 -2.81 -10.09
N PHE A 225 7.11 -3.05 -9.62
CA PHE A 225 6.59 -4.38 -9.29
C PHE A 225 6.62 -5.33 -10.47
N ASN A 226 6.12 -4.92 -11.64
CA ASN A 226 6.12 -5.77 -12.83
C ASN A 226 7.53 -6.27 -13.18
N ARG A 227 8.51 -5.37 -13.12
CA ARG A 227 9.92 -5.67 -13.41
C ARG A 227 10.54 -6.58 -12.36
N GLY A 228 10.28 -6.29 -11.08
CA GLY A 228 10.72 -7.13 -9.97
C GLY A 228 10.13 -8.54 -10.06
N TYR A 229 8.83 -8.63 -10.36
CA TYR A 229 8.12 -9.90 -10.50
C TYR A 229 8.73 -10.75 -11.61
N GLU A 230 9.00 -10.17 -12.77
CA GLU A 230 9.66 -10.87 -13.88
C GLU A 230 11.04 -11.40 -13.47
N ASP A 231 11.87 -10.55 -12.84
CA ASP A 231 13.19 -10.95 -12.35
C ASP A 231 13.09 -12.06 -11.27
N GLY A 232 12.14 -11.97 -10.35
CA GLY A 232 11.93 -12.96 -9.29
C GLY A 232 11.41 -14.30 -9.83
N TYR A 233 10.43 -14.25 -10.73
CA TYR A 233 9.78 -15.42 -11.33
C TYR A 233 10.73 -16.22 -12.22
N TYR A 234 11.55 -15.54 -13.02
CA TYR A 234 12.55 -16.21 -13.86
C TYR A 234 13.91 -16.38 -13.19
N SER A 235 14.09 -15.85 -11.97
CA SER A 235 15.39 -15.78 -11.27
C SER A 235 16.50 -15.15 -12.11
N ARG A 236 16.22 -13.94 -12.57
CA ARG A 236 17.11 -13.10 -13.35
C ARG A 236 17.35 -11.78 -12.63
N SER A 237 18.16 -10.92 -13.23
CA SER A 237 18.48 -9.57 -12.74
C SER A 237 18.56 -8.60 -13.91
N GLN A 238 17.52 -8.61 -14.74
CA GLN A 238 17.44 -7.82 -15.97
C GLN A 238 17.14 -6.35 -15.66
N TYR A 239 16.25 -6.09 -14.70
CA TYR A 239 15.76 -4.75 -14.41
C TYR A 239 16.30 -4.18 -13.11
N GLY A 240 16.75 -5.04 -12.20
CA GLY A 240 17.26 -4.62 -10.91
C GLY A 240 18.20 -5.61 -10.28
N ARG A 241 18.52 -5.34 -9.02
CA ARG A 241 19.31 -6.22 -8.17
C ARG A 241 18.48 -6.54 -6.94
N TYR A 242 18.52 -7.79 -6.51
CA TYR A 242 17.87 -8.24 -5.29
C TYR A 242 18.89 -8.93 -4.40
N SER A 243 19.05 -8.44 -3.18
CA SER A 243 20.01 -8.99 -2.22
C SER A 243 19.55 -8.74 -0.79
N ASN A 244 19.79 -9.71 0.10
CA ASN A 244 19.48 -9.59 1.54
C ASN A 244 18.04 -9.13 1.84
N GLY A 245 17.07 -9.60 1.05
CA GLY A 245 15.66 -9.25 1.21
C GLY A 245 15.26 -7.87 0.70
N THR A 246 16.18 -7.12 0.09
CA THR A 246 15.93 -5.79 -0.49
C THR A 246 16.21 -5.80 -1.98
N GLY A 247 15.26 -5.27 -2.77
CA GLY A 247 15.41 -5.07 -4.21
C GLY A 247 15.49 -3.59 -4.58
N SER A 248 16.23 -3.28 -5.65
CA SER A 248 16.20 -1.97 -6.29
C SER A 248 16.33 -2.08 -7.81
N VAL A 249 15.71 -1.15 -8.51
CA VAL A 249 15.77 -1.04 -9.97
C VAL A 249 17.10 -0.41 -10.38
N LEU A 250 17.66 -0.84 -11.51
CA LEU A 250 18.87 -0.23 -12.08
C LEU A 250 18.62 1.24 -12.40
N SER A 251 19.60 2.11 -12.14
CA SER A 251 19.45 3.56 -12.31
C SER A 251 19.00 3.98 -13.72
N ALA A 252 19.48 3.29 -14.77
CA ALA A 252 19.04 3.55 -16.15
C ALA A 252 17.54 3.26 -16.35
N ILE A 253 17.04 2.15 -15.79
CA ILE A 253 15.61 1.79 -15.87
C ILE A 253 14.76 2.74 -15.02
N LEU A 254 15.25 3.16 -13.86
CA LEU A 254 14.60 4.15 -13.02
C LEU A 254 14.44 5.50 -13.76
N GLN A 255 15.46 5.91 -14.52
CA GLN A 255 15.38 7.10 -15.36
C GLN A 255 14.36 6.92 -16.49
N THR A 256 14.28 5.75 -17.13
CA THR A 256 13.27 5.47 -18.16
C THR A 256 11.85 5.50 -17.60
N ILE A 257 11.64 4.97 -16.38
CA ILE A 257 10.32 4.93 -15.74
C ILE A 257 9.85 6.34 -15.35
N LEU A 258 10.69 7.11 -14.66
CA LEU A 258 10.28 8.41 -14.10
C LEU A 258 10.48 9.56 -15.08
N ASN A 259 11.46 9.45 -15.99
CA ASN A 259 11.99 10.55 -16.79
C ASN A 259 12.18 11.82 -15.96
N LEU A 260 12.84 11.66 -14.82
CA LEU A 260 12.98 12.71 -13.83
C LEU A 260 13.98 13.76 -14.32
N GLN A 261 13.56 15.03 -14.33
CA GLN A 261 14.35 16.16 -14.81
C GLN A 261 14.30 17.29 -13.79
N LEU A 262 15.42 17.99 -13.61
CA LEU A 262 15.43 19.22 -12.82
C LEU A 262 14.73 20.32 -13.63
N VAL A 263 13.85 21.08 -12.99
CA VAL A 263 13.25 22.28 -13.59
C VAL A 263 14.10 23.47 -13.13
N ASN A 264 14.65 24.21 -14.10
CA ASN A 264 15.41 25.43 -13.88
C ASN A 264 14.50 26.64 -13.82
#